data_AF-A0A1M6BJJ3-F1
#
_entry.id   AF-A0A1M6BJJ3-F1
#
_cell.length_a   1.000
_cell.length_b   1.000
_cell.length_c   1.000
_cell.angle_alpha   90.00
_cell.angle_beta   90.00
_cell.angle_gamma   90.00
#
_symmetry.space_group_name_H-M   'P 1'
#
loop_
_entity.id
_entity.type
_entity.pdbx_description
1 polymer ?
#
loop_
_entity_poly.entity_id
_entity_poly.type
_entity_poly.pdbx_seq_one_letter_code
_entity_poly.pdbx_strand_id
1 'polypeptide(L)'
;MFYCENEFEYILQTVVLVPYSPGYKLGDFDCGTEDYNQFLTNDAQYYVEQNISQVRLLIHKQTADLIAYMALSTDSFLLDKEEKIDIELALSVCGMMCFKAKILVP
;
A
#
# COMPACT_ATOMS: atom_id res chain seq x y z
N MET A 1 -8.76 -20.55 5.73
CA MET A 1 -8.34 -20.92 4.35
C MET A 1 -6.84 -20.78 4.34
N PHE A 2 -6.10 -21.88 4.42
CA PHE A 2 -4.64 -21.86 4.43
C PHE A 2 -4.17 -21.73 2.99
N TYR A 3 -3.61 -20.58 2.63
CA TYR A 3 -3.03 -20.38 1.31
C TYR A 3 -1.79 -21.26 1.18
N CYS A 4 -1.66 -21.97 0.06
CA CYS A 4 -0.57 -22.90 -0.20
C CYS A 4 0.71 -22.10 -0.46
N GLU A 5 1.72 -22.21 0.41
CA GLU A 5 2.97 -21.42 0.35
C GLU A 5 3.64 -21.44 -1.04
N ASN A 6 3.46 -22.54 -1.78
CA ASN A 6 4.01 -22.74 -3.13
C ASN A 6 3.50 -21.74 -4.19
N GLU A 7 2.29 -21.19 -4.04
CA GLU A 7 1.72 -20.27 -5.04
C GLU A 7 2.38 -18.88 -4.99
N PHE A 8 2.90 -18.47 -3.84
CA PHE A 8 3.54 -17.16 -3.66
C PHE A 8 4.97 -17.12 -4.20
N GLU A 9 5.69 -18.25 -4.19
CA GLU A 9 7.07 -18.32 -4.69
C GLU A 9 7.16 -17.97 -6.19
N TYR A 10 6.17 -18.41 -6.98
CA TYR A 10 6.12 -18.08 -8.41
C TYR A 10 5.90 -16.58 -8.65
N ILE A 11 4.99 -15.97 -7.88
CA ILE A 11 4.66 -14.54 -8.00
C ILE A 11 5.86 -13.68 -7.61
N LEU A 12 6.59 -14.05 -6.54
CA LEU A 12 7.79 -13.33 -6.10
C LEU A 12 8.86 -13.23 -7.19
N GLN A 13 8.99 -14.26 -8.03
CA GLN A 13 9.96 -14.24 -9.13
C GLN A 13 9.53 -13.29 -10.27
N THR A 14 8.23 -13.08 -10.47
CA THR A 14 7.69 -12.29 -11.60
C THR A 14 7.42 -10.83 -11.25
N VAL A 15 7.31 -10.47 -9.97
CA VAL A 15 7.03 -9.09 -9.54
C VAL A 15 8.26 -8.41 -8.93
N VAL A 16 8.24 -7.07 -8.91
CA VAL A 16 9.22 -6.24 -8.21
C VAL A 16 8.51 -5.09 -7.50
N LEU A 17 8.94 -4.81 -6.27
CA LEU A 17 8.46 -3.66 -5.51
C LEU A 17 9.43 -2.49 -5.70
N VAL A 18 8.93 -1.37 -6.20
CA VAL A 18 9.73 -0.16 -6.49
C VAL A 18 9.12 1.06 -5.81
N PRO A 19 9.91 2.10 -5.49
CA PRO A 19 9.35 3.37 -5.06
C PRO A 19 8.50 4.01 -6.17
N TYR A 20 7.50 4.81 -5.76
CA TYR A 20 6.69 5.60 -6.69
C TYR A 20 7.56 6.50 -7.58
N SER A 21 7.22 6.51 -8.87
CA SER A 21 7.81 7.42 -9.85
C SER A 21 6.77 7.69 -10.94
N PRO A 22 6.66 8.95 -11.44
CA PRO A 22 5.74 9.28 -12.52
C PRO A 22 6.14 8.66 -13.88
N GLY A 23 7.33 8.05 -13.99
CA GLY A 23 7.80 7.40 -15.21
C GLY A 23 7.12 6.06 -15.55
N TYR A 24 6.27 5.54 -14.68
CA TYR A 24 5.53 4.29 -14.91
C TYR A 24 4.17 4.55 -15.59
N LYS A 25 3.57 3.50 -16.15
CA LYS A 25 2.24 3.56 -16.77
C LYS A 25 1.12 3.61 -15.73
N LEU A 26 1.03 4.72 -14.99
CA LEU A 26 0.05 4.90 -13.91
C LEU A 26 -1.38 5.00 -14.43
N GLY A 27 -1.57 5.55 -15.64
CA GLY A 27 -2.91 5.76 -16.24
C GLY A 27 -3.61 4.49 -16.71
N ASP A 28 -2.88 3.40 -16.91
CA ASP A 28 -3.42 2.10 -17.32
C ASP A 28 -3.86 1.25 -16.10
N PHE A 29 -3.61 1.75 -14.88
CA PHE A 29 -3.94 1.05 -13.65
C PHE A 29 -5.41 1.24 -13.28
N ASP A 30 -6.13 0.12 -13.13
CA ASP A 30 -7.49 0.12 -12.64
C ASP A 30 -7.69 -0.94 -11.55
N CYS A 31 -7.93 -0.50 -10.31
CA CYS A 31 -8.25 -1.37 -9.17
C CYS A 31 -9.77 -1.58 -8.94
N GLY A 32 -10.60 -1.17 -9.89
CA GLY A 32 -12.07 -1.19 -9.79
C GLY A 32 -12.63 -0.17 -8.80
N THR A 33 -11.82 0.80 -8.37
CA THR A 33 -12.23 1.88 -7.47
C THR A 33 -11.60 3.17 -7.96
N GLU A 34 -12.44 4.05 -8.50
CA GLU A 34 -11.99 5.25 -9.21
C GLU A 34 -11.14 6.16 -8.32
N ASP A 35 -11.52 6.36 -7.06
CA ASP A 35 -10.79 7.19 -6.10
C ASP A 35 -9.31 6.77 -5.94
N TYR A 36 -9.04 5.46 -5.96
CA TYR A 36 -7.67 4.95 -5.82
C TYR A 36 -6.86 5.09 -7.11
N ASN A 37 -7.52 4.93 -8.26
CA ASN A 37 -6.88 5.17 -9.56
C ASN A 37 -6.54 6.66 -9.72
N GLN A 38 -7.46 7.55 -9.30
CA GLN A 38 -7.27 8.99 -9.29
C GLN A 38 -6.19 9.41 -8.29
N PHE A 39 -6.16 8.85 -7.08
CA PHE A 39 -5.11 9.12 -6.09
C PHE A 39 -3.72 8.86 -6.67
N LEU A 40 -3.55 7.71 -7.33
CA LEU A 40 -2.26 7.34 -7.91
C LEU A 40 -1.79 8.32 -9.00
N THR A 41 -2.72 8.87 -9.77
CA THR A 41 -2.42 9.73 -10.93
C THR A 41 -2.28 11.21 -10.54
N ASN A 42 -3.10 11.68 -9.60
CA ASN A 42 -3.23 13.09 -9.27
C ASN A 42 -2.49 13.49 -7.97
N ASP A 43 -2.53 12.63 -6.96
CA ASP A 43 -2.14 13.00 -5.59
C ASP A 43 -0.84 12.32 -5.13
N ALA A 44 -0.56 11.09 -5.58
CA ALA A 44 0.53 10.28 -5.06
C ALA A 44 1.90 10.96 -5.15
N GLN A 45 2.17 11.71 -6.24
CA GLN A 45 3.39 12.48 -6.39
C GLN A 45 3.54 13.52 -5.28
N TYR A 46 2.49 14.32 -5.05
CA TYR A 46 2.50 15.37 -4.03
C TYR A 46 2.73 14.77 -2.63
N TYR A 47 2.05 13.67 -2.31
CA TYR A 47 2.18 13.02 -0.99
C TYR A 47 3.58 12.49 -0.72
N VAL A 48 4.24 11.95 -1.75
CA VAL A 48 5.63 11.47 -1.66
C VAL A 48 6.60 12.64 -1.54
N GLU A 49 6.44 13.69 -2.35
CA GLU A 49 7.30 14.89 -2.31
C GLU A 49 7.21 15.63 -0.97
N GLN A 50 6.02 15.69 -0.37
CA GLN A 50 5.81 16.32 0.94
C GLN A 50 6.16 15.40 2.12
N ASN A 51 6.67 14.19 1.88
CA ASN A 51 6.92 13.16 2.90
C ASN A 51 5.70 12.86 3.80
N ILE A 52 4.49 13.05 3.28
CA ILE A 52 3.24 12.73 3.99
C ILE A 52 3.00 11.22 3.96
N SER A 53 3.26 10.59 2.80
CA SER A 53 3.08 9.16 2.59
C SER A 53 4.16 8.60 1.69
N GLN A 54 4.67 7.42 2.02
CA GLN A 54 5.55 6.67 1.12
C GLN A 54 4.71 5.74 0.23
N VAL A 55 4.77 5.96 -1.07
CA VAL A 55 4.07 5.11 -2.04
C VAL A 55 5.05 4.13 -2.68
N ARG A 56 4.69 2.84 -2.66
CA ARG A 56 5.42 1.73 -3.30
C ARG A 56 4.54 1.12 -4.38
N LEU A 57 5.14 0.79 -5.51
CA LEU A 57 4.49 0.21 -6.68
C LEU A 57 4.94 -1.24 -6.84
N LEU A 58 4.01 -2.12 -7.17
CA LEU A 58 4.27 -3.52 -7.50
C LEU A 58 4.15 -3.70 -9.02
N ILE A 59 5.28 -3.97 -9.66
CA ILE A 59 5.39 -4.03 -11.12
C ILE A 59 5.67 -5.45 -11.56
N HIS A 60 5.03 -5.85 -12.66
CA HIS A 60 5.35 -7.11 -13.34
C HIS A 60 6.64 -6.96 -14.15
N LYS A 61 7.65 -7.79 -13.89
CA LYS A 61 8.99 -7.69 -14.52
C LYS A 61 8.96 -7.86 -16.05
N GLN A 62 8.05 -8.66 -16.59
CA GLN A 62 8.04 -8.96 -18.02
C GLN A 62 7.26 -7.93 -18.85
N THR A 63 6.13 -7.46 -18.34
CA THR A 63 5.23 -6.55 -19.08
C THR A 63 5.43 -5.08 -18.68
N ALA A 64 6.15 -4.84 -17.57
CA ALA A 64 6.32 -3.53 -16.95
C ALA A 64 4.99 -2.88 -16.53
N ASP A 65 3.95 -3.68 -16.34
CA ASP A 65 2.63 -3.19 -15.93
C ASP A 65 2.54 -3.07 -14.41
N LEU A 66 1.77 -2.09 -13.96
CA LEU A 66 1.48 -1.88 -12.55
C LEU A 66 0.37 -2.84 -12.12
N ILE A 67 0.68 -3.75 -11.19
CA ILE A 67 -0.28 -4.73 -10.66
C ILE A 67 -1.00 -4.18 -9.43
N ALA A 68 -0.25 -3.49 -8.57
CA ALA A 68 -0.77 -2.94 -7.32
C ALA A 68 0.11 -1.80 -6.83
N TYR A 69 -0.42 -0.99 -5.91
CA TYR A 69 0.36 -0.03 -5.16
C TYR A 69 0.01 -0.09 -3.67
N MET A 70 0.91 0.45 -2.85
CA MET A 70 0.75 0.60 -1.41
C MET A 70 1.14 2.02 -1.03
N ALA A 71 0.30 2.71 -0.27
CA ALA A 71 0.62 3.98 0.36
C ALA A 71 0.81 3.75 1.86
N LEU A 72 1.94 4.18 2.39
CA LEU A 72 2.33 4.05 3.79
C LEU A 72 2.37 5.44 4.42
N SER A 73 1.39 5.71 5.27
CA SER A 73 1.35 6.94 6.06
C SER A 73 1.58 6.62 7.53
N THR A 74 2.36 7.47 8.21
CA THR A 74 2.52 7.40 9.66
C THR A 74 1.39 8.17 10.33
N ASP A 75 0.60 7.47 11.15
CA ASP A 75 -0.40 8.10 11.99
C ASP A 75 -0.24 7.63 13.44
N SER A 76 -0.65 8.48 14.38
CA SER A 76 -0.62 8.18 15.81
C SER A 76 -2.00 8.42 16.41
N PHE A 77 -2.60 7.36 16.92
CA PHE A 77 -3.85 7.47 17.67
C PHE A 77 -3.53 7.58 19.16
N LEU A 78 -4.07 8.62 19.80
CA LEU A 78 -4.12 8.77 21.25
C LEU A 78 -5.37 8.06 21.74
N LEU A 79 -5.18 6.91 22.39
CA LEU A 79 -6.27 6.18 23.05
C LEU A 79 -6.59 6.83 24.40
N ASP A 80 -7.87 7.06 24.65
CA ASP A 80 -8.37 7.48 25.95
C ASP A 80 -8.21 6.36 27.00
N LYS A 81 -8.27 6.72 28.28
CA LYS A 81 -8.00 5.77 29.38
C LYS A 81 -8.93 4.56 29.37
N GLU A 82 -10.17 4.75 28.93
CA GLU A 82 -11.20 3.70 28.86
C GLU A 82 -10.89 2.71 27.73
N GLU A 83 -10.50 3.21 26.55
CA GLU A 83 -10.12 2.36 25.41
C GLU A 83 -8.83 1.57 25.65
N LYS A 84 -7.87 2.10 26.43
CA LYS A 84 -6.65 1.37 26.80
C LYS A 84 -6.91 0.14 27.66
N ILE A 85 -7.97 0.17 28.47
CA ILE A 85 -8.34 -0.94 29.36
C ILE A 85 -9.01 -2.07 28.56
N ASP A 86 -9.86 -1.73 27.58
CA ASP A 86 -10.56 -2.72 26.76
C ASP A 86 -9.64 -3.50 25.79
N ILE A 87 -8.48 -2.96 25.43
CA ILE A 87 -7.59 -3.54 24.40
C ILE A 87 -6.26 -4.08 25.00
N GLU A 88 -6.09 -4.09 26.33
CA GLU A 88 -4.86 -4.56 27.04
C GLU A 88 -3.54 -3.99 26.48
N LEU A 89 -3.54 -2.78 25.91
CA LEU A 89 -2.36 -2.18 25.30
C LEU A 89 -1.56 -1.37 26.33
N ALA A 90 -0.36 -1.87 26.69
CA ALA A 90 0.53 -1.25 27.69
C ALA A 90 1.38 -0.06 27.18
N LEU A 91 1.19 0.39 25.93
CA LEU A 91 2.00 1.46 25.33
C LEU A 91 1.18 2.70 24.94
N SER A 92 1.74 3.88 25.23
CA SER A 92 1.06 5.18 25.16
C SER A 92 0.91 5.74 23.73
N VAL A 93 1.59 5.20 22.73
CA VAL A 93 1.53 5.66 21.35
C VAL A 93 1.61 4.44 20.44
N CYS A 94 0.52 4.13 19.76
CA CYS A 94 0.52 3.12 18.71
C CYS A 94 0.69 3.84 17.38
N GLY A 95 1.92 3.87 16.86
CA GLY A 95 2.16 4.30 15.48
C GLY A 95 1.58 3.23 14.57
N MET A 96 0.37 3.46 14.04
CA MET A 96 -0.22 2.56 13.06
C MET A 96 0.26 3.00 11.68
N MET A 97 0.93 2.10 10.98
CA MET A 97 1.05 2.21 9.52
C MET A 97 -0.35 1.95 8.94
N CYS A 98 -0.95 2.96 8.34
CA CYS A 98 -2.19 2.78 7.60
C CYS A 98 -1.85 2.04 6.29
N PHE A 99 -2.08 0.72 6.28
CA PHE A 99 -1.95 -0.11 5.09
C PHE A 99 -3.24 -0.06 4.27
N LYS A 100 -3.25 0.69 3.16
CA LYS A 100 -4.20 0.42 2.06
C LYS A 100 -3.46 -0.31 0.96
N ALA A 101 -3.63 -1.63 0.93
CA ALA A 101 -3.17 -2.49 -0.15
C ALA A 101 -4.39 -3.18 -0.75
N LYS A 102 -4.69 -2.92 -2.03
CA LYS A 102 -5.65 -3.70 -2.80
C LYS A 102 -4.84 -4.41 -3.88
N ILE A 103 -4.64 -5.72 -3.68
CA ILE A 103 -3.95 -6.57 -4.65
C ILE A 103 -5.01 -7.04 -5.64
N LEU A 104 -4.84 -6.67 -6.91
CA LEU A 104 -5.54 -7.33 -8.00
C LEU A 104 -4.82 -8.66 -8.26
N VAL A 105 -5.40 -9.74 -7.74
CA VAL A 105 -5.08 -11.07 -8.22
C VAL A 105 -6.16 -11.42 -9.25
N PRO A 106 -5.81 -11.83 -10.48
CA PRO A 106 -6.77 -12.39 -11.42
C PRO A 106 -7.43 -13.66 -10.88
#